data_AF-T1CX33-F1
#
_entry.id   AF-T1CX33-F1
#
_cell.length_a   1.000
_cell.length_b   1.000
_cell.length_c   1.000
_cell.angle_alpha   90.00
_cell.angle_beta   90.00
_cell.angle_gamma   90.00
#
_symmetry.space_group_name_H-M   'P 1'
#
loop_
_entity.id
_entity.type
_entity.pdbx_description
1 polymer ?
#
loop_
_entity_poly.entity_id
_entity_poly.type
_entity_poly.pdbx_seq_one_letter_code
_entity_poly.pdbx_strand_id
1 'polypeptide(L)'
;GQYGRGVPPEVIGFLSGKGGRSLIVKGGAGTGKTTFGLEMLERVGQPGRSYYLSTRVGDEALYRQFPWLRTTEMRTRVLDAAKLFLDTIAAGPKGGEKPLPESEQRKIRAGREVLGSFGQERGPPTRVDRTHLQALLQRSPMPEVENVYTRIERALPEKSLLVIDSLEGVTHKYGLEM
;
A
#
# COMPACT_ATOMS: atom_id res chain seq x y z
N GLY A 1 1.25 -35.40 -13.55
CA GLY A 1 2.13 -34.95 -12.46
C GLY A 1 1.70 -33.59 -11.98
N GLN A 2 1.19 -33.49 -10.76
CA GLN A 2 0.70 -32.24 -10.15
C GLN A 2 1.61 -31.86 -8.98
N TYR A 3 2.71 -31.21 -9.27
CA TYR A 3 3.51 -30.54 -8.24
C TYR A 3 3.98 -29.19 -8.82
N GLY A 4 3.62 -28.07 -8.18
CA GLY A 4 4.37 -26.82 -8.31
C GLY A 4 3.73 -25.59 -8.97
N ARG A 5 2.41 -25.46 -9.12
CA ARG A 5 1.79 -24.18 -9.55
C ARG A 5 0.95 -23.53 -8.45
N GLY A 6 1.59 -22.76 -7.58
CA GLY A 6 0.85 -21.83 -6.74
C GLY A 6 1.60 -21.18 -5.60
N VAL A 7 1.00 -20.10 -5.10
CA VAL A 7 1.35 -19.50 -3.81
C VAL A 7 1.26 -20.59 -2.74
N PRO A 8 2.30 -20.79 -1.91
CA PRO A 8 2.25 -21.76 -0.83
C PRO A 8 1.08 -21.50 0.13
N PRO A 9 0.33 -22.53 0.56
CA PRO A 9 -0.83 -22.36 1.43
C PRO A 9 -0.47 -21.71 2.78
N GLU A 10 0.76 -21.89 3.25
CA GLU A 10 1.27 -21.25 4.48
C GLU A 10 1.33 -19.73 4.34
N VAL A 11 1.67 -19.23 3.15
CA VAL A 11 1.66 -17.79 2.84
C VAL A 11 0.23 -17.25 2.88
N ILE A 12 -0.71 -17.99 2.28
CA ILE A 12 -2.13 -17.60 2.27
C ILE A 12 -2.69 -17.61 3.69
N GLY A 13 -2.40 -18.65 4.47
CA GLY A 13 -2.78 -18.75 5.88
C GLY A 13 -2.18 -17.63 6.72
N PHE A 14 -0.90 -17.31 6.47
CA PHE A 14 -0.25 -16.16 7.08
C PHE A 14 -0.97 -14.86 6.72
N LEU A 15 -1.29 -14.55 5.47
CA LEU A 15 -1.94 -13.28 5.15
C LEU A 15 -3.41 -13.20 5.58
N SER A 16 -4.09 -14.34 5.71
CA SER A 16 -5.52 -14.40 6.05
C SER A 16 -5.83 -14.19 7.54
N GLY A 17 -4.91 -14.54 8.45
CA GLY A 17 -5.19 -14.50 9.89
C GLY A 17 -5.32 -13.08 10.48
N LYS A 18 -5.82 -12.97 11.72
CA LYS A 18 -6.28 -11.71 12.34
C LYS A 18 -5.22 -10.58 12.32
N GLY A 19 -5.70 -9.33 12.18
CA GLY A 19 -4.88 -8.13 12.10
C GLY A 19 -4.29 -7.86 10.71
N GLY A 20 -3.48 -6.79 10.63
CA GLY A 20 -2.65 -6.50 9.47
C GLY A 20 -1.34 -7.30 9.54
N ARG A 21 -0.87 -7.79 8.39
CA ARG A 21 0.34 -8.60 8.27
C ARG A 21 1.15 -8.16 7.07
N SER A 22 2.47 -8.17 7.23
CA SER A 22 3.42 -7.75 6.22
C SER A 22 4.33 -8.91 5.89
N LEU A 23 4.55 -9.16 4.61
CA LEU A 23 5.49 -10.16 4.10
C LEU A 23 6.53 -9.45 3.24
N ILE A 24 7.81 -9.65 3.58
CA ILE A 24 8.94 -9.15 2.77
C ILE A 24 9.52 -10.35 2.03
N VAL A 25 9.58 -10.26 0.70
CA VAL A 25 10.11 -11.31 -0.18
C VAL A 25 11.47 -10.88 -0.70
N LYS A 26 12.52 -11.63 -0.34
CA LYS A 26 13.90 -11.39 -0.77
C LYS A 26 14.40 -12.52 -1.65
N GLY A 27 15.30 -12.21 -2.58
CA GLY A 27 15.89 -13.18 -3.50
C GLY A 27 16.67 -12.52 -4.64
N GLY A 28 17.54 -13.27 -5.30
CA GLY A 28 18.36 -12.79 -6.41
C GLY A 28 17.56 -12.29 -7.63
N ALA A 29 18.21 -11.64 -8.59
CA ALA A 29 17.58 -11.24 -9.84
C ALA A 29 16.99 -12.47 -10.58
N GLY A 30 15.85 -12.31 -11.25
CA GLY A 30 15.23 -13.40 -12.03
C GLY A 30 14.57 -14.53 -11.22
N THR A 31 14.62 -14.50 -9.88
CA THR A 31 14.04 -15.56 -9.01
C THR A 31 12.50 -15.55 -8.89
N GLY A 32 11.81 -14.72 -9.67
CA GLY A 32 10.33 -14.71 -9.71
C GLY A 32 9.62 -13.88 -8.63
N LYS A 33 10.30 -12.94 -7.96
CA LYS A 33 9.67 -12.07 -6.93
C LYS A 33 8.46 -11.27 -7.45
N THR A 34 8.61 -10.60 -8.59
CA THR A 34 7.52 -9.88 -9.26
C THR A 34 6.39 -10.83 -9.63
N THR A 35 6.73 -11.99 -10.20
CA THR A 35 5.75 -13.05 -10.52
C THR A 35 4.97 -13.48 -9.28
N PHE A 36 5.66 -13.68 -8.15
CA PHE A 36 5.03 -14.03 -6.89
C PHE A 36 4.08 -12.93 -6.39
N GLY A 37 4.51 -11.66 -6.40
CA GLY A 37 3.65 -10.54 -6.00
C GLY A 37 2.40 -10.39 -6.87
N LEU A 38 2.53 -10.61 -8.17
CA LEU A 38 1.39 -10.59 -9.10
C LEU A 38 0.46 -11.80 -8.92
N GLU A 39 1.00 -12.99 -8.71
CA GLU A 39 0.21 -14.20 -8.42
C GLU A 39 -0.57 -14.05 -7.10
N MET A 40 0.02 -13.41 -6.09
CA MET A 40 -0.68 -13.07 -4.84
C MET A 40 -1.88 -12.17 -5.11
N LEU A 41 -1.70 -11.16 -5.95
CA LEU A 41 -2.75 -10.21 -6.32
C LEU A 41 -3.87 -10.87 -7.14
N GLU A 42 -3.52 -11.81 -8.00
CA GLU A 42 -4.48 -12.57 -8.80
C GLU A 42 -5.30 -13.55 -7.94
N ARG A 43 -4.63 -14.30 -7.05
CA ARG A 43 -5.28 -15.36 -6.26
C ARG A 43 -6.03 -14.88 -5.03
N VAL A 44 -5.46 -13.90 -4.33
CA VAL A 44 -5.94 -13.44 -3.02
C VAL A 44 -6.55 -12.04 -3.13
N GLY A 45 -6.21 -11.30 -4.18
CA GLY A 45 -6.71 -9.95 -4.37
C GLY A 45 -8.20 -9.90 -4.63
N GLN A 46 -8.87 -8.95 -3.99
CA GLN A 46 -10.29 -8.70 -4.14
C GLN A 46 -10.53 -7.37 -4.88
N PRO A 47 -11.51 -7.31 -5.80
CA PRO A 47 -11.88 -6.06 -6.46
C PRO A 47 -12.12 -4.93 -5.46
N GLY A 48 -11.58 -3.75 -5.76
CA GLY A 48 -11.74 -2.56 -4.91
C GLY A 48 -10.92 -2.54 -3.62
N ARG A 49 -10.30 -3.66 -3.23
CA ARG A 49 -9.59 -3.83 -1.93
C ARG A 49 -8.20 -4.45 -2.11
N SER A 50 -7.63 -4.36 -3.30
CA SER A 50 -6.31 -4.89 -3.60
C SER A 50 -5.58 -4.01 -4.58
N TYR A 51 -4.33 -3.68 -4.25
CA TYR A 51 -3.55 -2.66 -4.93
C TYR A 51 -2.14 -3.15 -5.21
N TYR A 52 -1.63 -2.77 -6.38
CA TYR A 52 -0.28 -3.05 -6.81
C TYR A 52 0.47 -1.74 -6.99
N LEU A 53 1.37 -1.43 -6.06
CA LEU A 53 2.26 -0.29 -6.18
C LEU A 53 3.54 -0.76 -6.86
N SER A 54 3.80 -0.25 -8.06
CA SER A 54 5.02 -0.61 -8.78
C SER A 54 5.92 0.58 -9.06
N THR A 55 7.21 0.35 -8.89
CA THR A 55 8.28 1.28 -9.26
C THR A 55 8.76 1.03 -10.69
N ARG A 56 8.22 0.00 -11.36
CA ARG A 56 8.52 -0.43 -12.73
C ARG A 56 7.33 -0.23 -13.69
N VAL A 57 6.35 0.60 -13.33
CA VAL A 57 5.17 0.80 -14.19
C VAL A 57 5.56 1.56 -15.45
N GLY A 58 5.06 1.08 -16.60
CA GLY A 58 5.47 1.53 -17.93
C GLY A 58 6.46 0.60 -18.62
N ASP A 59 6.96 -0.42 -17.91
CA ASP A 59 7.79 -1.46 -18.52
C ASP A 59 6.94 -2.37 -19.42
N GLU A 60 7.07 -2.21 -20.73
CA GLU A 60 6.42 -3.07 -21.73
C GLU A 60 6.80 -4.55 -21.56
N ALA A 61 7.96 -4.87 -20.98
CA ALA A 61 8.31 -6.25 -20.65
C ALA A 61 7.39 -6.85 -19.59
N LEU A 62 6.99 -6.06 -18.58
CA LEU A 62 6.05 -6.50 -17.54
C LEU A 62 4.68 -6.82 -18.14
N TYR A 63 4.15 -5.94 -18.98
CA TYR A 63 2.85 -6.17 -19.63
C TYR A 63 2.88 -7.30 -20.66
N ARG A 64 4.02 -7.53 -21.31
CA ARG A 64 4.20 -8.67 -22.22
C ARG A 64 4.18 -9.99 -21.47
N GLN A 65 4.81 -10.05 -20.29
CA GLN A 65 4.84 -11.23 -19.45
C GLN A 65 3.50 -11.47 -18.74
N PHE A 66 2.79 -10.39 -18.38
CA PHE A 66 1.50 -10.44 -17.69
C PHE A 66 0.43 -9.61 -18.42
N PRO A 67 -0.07 -10.08 -19.60
CA PRO A 67 -1.01 -9.30 -20.41
C PRO A 67 -2.31 -8.96 -19.69
N TRP A 68 -2.74 -9.80 -18.73
CA TRP A 68 -3.93 -9.59 -17.92
C TRP A 68 -3.87 -8.33 -17.05
N LEU A 69 -2.68 -7.76 -16.80
CA LEU A 69 -2.53 -6.45 -16.15
C LEU A 69 -3.15 -5.30 -16.98
N ARG A 70 -3.35 -5.49 -18.29
CA ARG A 70 -3.96 -4.49 -19.18
C ARG A 70 -5.49 -4.46 -19.11
N THR A 71 -6.12 -5.39 -18.39
CA THR A 71 -7.57 -5.38 -18.17
C THR A 71 -7.99 -4.12 -17.40
N THR A 72 -9.21 -3.65 -17.64
CA THR A 72 -9.73 -2.44 -16.99
C THR A 72 -9.74 -2.61 -15.46
N GLU A 73 -10.11 -3.79 -15.00
CA GLU A 73 -10.13 -4.18 -13.59
C GLU A 73 -8.75 -4.05 -12.96
N MET A 74 -7.70 -4.55 -13.62
CA MET A 74 -6.35 -4.48 -13.08
C MET A 74 -5.72 -3.10 -13.18
N ARG A 75 -6.01 -2.35 -14.25
CA ARG A 75 -5.57 -0.96 -14.38
C ARG A 75 -6.07 -0.07 -13.25
N THR A 76 -7.27 -0.33 -12.71
CA THR A 76 -7.78 0.42 -11.55
C THR A 76 -7.07 0.08 -10.23
N ARG A 77 -6.47 -1.12 -10.14
CA ARG A 77 -5.73 -1.64 -8.97
C ARG A 77 -4.25 -1.31 -9.01
N VAL A 78 -3.66 -1.17 -10.20
CA VAL A 78 -2.27 -0.76 -10.37
C VAL A 78 -2.13 0.73 -10.07
N LEU A 79 -1.36 1.03 -9.03
CA LEU A 79 -0.93 2.37 -8.67
C LEU A 79 0.43 2.59 -9.30
N ASP A 80 0.44 3.40 -10.34
CA ASP A 80 1.66 3.84 -11.00
C ASP A 80 2.28 4.96 -10.19
N ALA A 81 3.36 4.62 -9.46
CA ALA A 81 4.10 5.57 -8.66
C ALA A 81 4.69 6.71 -9.49
N ALA A 82 5.13 6.45 -10.73
CA ALA A 82 5.72 7.46 -11.60
C ALA A 82 4.65 8.38 -12.17
N LYS A 83 3.55 7.81 -12.69
CA LYS A 83 2.44 8.61 -13.21
C LYS A 83 1.74 9.44 -12.13
N LEU A 84 1.46 8.87 -10.96
CA LEU A 84 0.85 9.64 -9.85
C LEU A 84 1.75 10.80 -9.42
N PHE A 85 3.06 10.58 -9.41
CA PHE A 85 4.03 11.63 -9.13
C PHE A 85 4.04 12.72 -10.21
N LEU A 86 4.07 12.34 -11.50
CA LEU A 86 4.01 13.28 -12.62
C LEU A 86 2.70 14.06 -12.66
N ASP A 87 1.56 13.39 -12.46
CA ASP A 87 0.24 14.00 -12.38
C ASP A 87 0.17 15.01 -11.21
N THR A 88 0.84 14.71 -10.09
CA THR A 88 0.91 15.61 -8.93
C THR A 88 1.78 16.83 -9.21
N ILE A 89 2.95 16.66 -9.86
CA ILE A 89 3.80 17.78 -10.29
C ILE A 89 3.06 18.65 -11.31
N ALA A 90 2.39 18.04 -12.28
CA ALA A 90 1.65 18.71 -13.33
C ALA A 90 0.40 19.45 -12.80
N ALA A 91 -0.27 18.89 -11.79
CA ALA A 91 -1.38 19.54 -11.10
C ALA A 91 -0.94 20.69 -10.18
N GLY A 92 0.38 20.89 -9.98
CA GLY A 92 0.94 21.80 -9.00
C GLY A 92 0.66 21.35 -7.56
N PRO A 93 1.38 21.90 -6.56
CA PRO A 93 1.04 21.68 -5.17
C PRO A 93 -0.39 22.18 -4.93
N LYS A 94 -1.33 21.27 -4.68
CA LYS A 94 -2.62 21.67 -4.11
C LYS A 94 -2.33 22.19 -2.71
N GLY A 95 -2.40 23.51 -2.58
CA GLY A 95 -2.07 24.22 -1.36
C GLY A 95 -2.83 23.73 -0.13
N GLY A 96 -2.08 23.62 0.97
CA GLY A 96 -2.54 23.83 2.34
C GLY A 96 -3.63 22.90 2.86
N GLU A 97 -3.23 21.82 3.52
CA GLU A 97 -3.95 21.46 4.75
C GLU A 97 -3.78 22.64 5.72
N LYS A 98 -4.87 23.39 5.95
CA LYS A 98 -4.89 24.33 7.09
C LYS A 98 -4.68 23.49 8.35
N PRO A 99 -3.74 23.87 9.24
CA PRO A 99 -3.61 23.18 10.52
C PRO A 99 -4.97 23.19 11.23
N LEU A 100 -5.37 22.04 11.74
CA LEU A 100 -6.56 21.91 12.58
C LEU A 100 -6.48 22.95 13.71
N PRO A 101 -7.56 23.67 14.03
CA PRO A 101 -7.58 24.64 15.13
C PRO A 101 -7.02 24.02 16.42
N GLU A 102 -6.26 24.79 17.21
CA GLU A 102 -5.64 24.29 18.45
C GLU A 102 -6.64 23.60 19.40
N SER A 103 -7.91 24.02 19.36
CA SER A 103 -9.01 23.44 20.12
C SER A 103 -9.33 21.99 19.71
N GLU A 104 -9.12 21.62 18.44
CA GLU A 104 -9.26 20.24 17.97
C GLU A 104 -8.02 19.42 18.29
N GLN A 105 -6.82 20.01 18.22
CA GLN A 105 -5.57 19.34 18.58
C GLN A 105 -5.54 18.94 20.07
N ARG A 106 -6.05 19.80 20.95
CA ARG A 106 -6.21 19.51 22.39
C ARG A 106 -7.21 18.39 22.65
N LYS A 107 -8.33 18.35 21.90
CA LYS A 107 -9.32 17.26 21.99
C LYS A 107 -8.75 15.92 21.53
N ILE A 108 -7.92 15.91 20.48
CA ILE A 108 -7.27 14.69 19.99
C ILE A 108 -6.22 14.18 20.99
N ARG A 109 -5.45 15.08 21.62
CA ARG A 109 -4.46 14.71 22.64
C ARG A 109 -5.12 14.12 23.90
N ALA A 110 -6.18 14.76 24.39
CA ALA A 110 -6.99 14.23 25.49
C ALA A 110 -7.65 12.88 25.10
N GLY A 111 -8.12 12.73 23.86
CA GLY A 111 -8.65 11.47 23.35
C GLY A 111 -7.59 10.36 23.29
N ARG A 112 -6.33 10.69 22.97
CA ARG A 112 -5.21 9.73 22.93
C ARG A 112 -4.81 9.24 24.33
N GLU A 113 -4.86 10.10 25.35
CA GLU A 113 -4.59 9.72 26.74
C GLU A 113 -5.68 8.78 27.29
N VAL A 114 -6.96 9.02 26.94
CA VAL A 114 -8.07 8.13 27.30
C VAL A 114 -7.98 6.78 26.56
N LEU A 115 -7.57 6.77 25.30
CA LEU A 115 -7.42 5.54 24.48
C LEU A 115 -6.26 4.62 24.91
N GLY A 116 -5.31 5.12 25.72
CA GLY A 116 -4.27 4.32 26.35
C GLY A 116 -4.75 3.50 27.55
N SER A 117 -5.95 3.80 28.06
CA SER A 117 -6.49 3.23 29.32
C SER A 117 -7.46 2.07 29.12
N PHE A 118 -7.90 1.79 27.88
CA PHE A 118 -8.87 0.73 27.59
C PHE A 118 -8.22 -0.40 26.81
N GLY A 119 -7.74 -1.39 27.56
CA GLY A 119 -7.12 -2.61 27.06
C GLY A 119 -8.08 -3.67 26.54
N GLN A 120 -9.40 -3.42 26.40
CA GLN A 120 -10.33 -4.41 25.84
C GLN A 120 -11.41 -3.81 24.94
N GLU A 121 -11.60 -4.49 23.80
CA GLU A 121 -12.60 -4.31 22.75
C GLU A 121 -12.53 -3.01 21.93
N ARG A 122 -11.39 -2.80 21.23
CA ARG A 122 -11.43 -1.93 20.04
C ARG A 122 -12.25 -2.65 18.97
N GLY A 123 -13.43 -2.12 18.65
CA GLY A 123 -14.23 -2.53 17.51
C GLY A 123 -13.44 -2.47 16.18
N PRO A 124 -14.09 -2.83 15.05
CA PRO A 124 -13.42 -2.86 13.77
C PRO A 124 -12.63 -1.57 13.47
N PRO A 125 -11.42 -1.66 12.89
CA PRO A 125 -10.61 -0.48 12.61
C PRO A 125 -11.35 0.47 11.68
N THR A 126 -11.38 1.76 12.01
CA THR A 126 -12.08 2.79 11.23
C THR A 126 -11.14 3.83 10.61
N ARG A 127 -9.85 3.79 10.96
CA ARG A 127 -8.81 4.68 10.42
C ARG A 127 -7.47 3.95 10.30
N VAL A 128 -6.65 4.43 9.38
CA VAL A 128 -5.25 3.99 9.25
C VAL A 128 -4.36 4.95 10.05
N ASP A 129 -3.44 4.42 10.85
CA ASP A 129 -2.45 5.27 11.51
C ASP A 129 -1.50 5.90 10.48
N ARG A 130 -1.47 7.23 10.44
CA ARG A 130 -0.64 8.03 9.52
C ARG A 130 0.52 8.73 10.23
N THR A 131 0.78 8.44 11.50
CA THR A 131 1.81 9.14 12.30
C THR A 131 3.18 9.12 11.61
N HIS A 132 3.62 7.94 11.17
CA HIS A 132 4.90 7.79 10.46
C HIS A 132 4.88 8.40 9.06
N LEU A 133 3.76 8.27 8.34
CA LEU A 133 3.60 8.87 7.02
C LEU A 133 3.72 10.40 7.09
N GLN A 134 3.06 11.05 8.06
CA GLN A 134 3.13 12.50 8.23
C GLN A 134 4.55 13.00 8.47
N ALA A 135 5.36 12.26 9.24
CA ALA A 135 6.77 12.59 9.42
C ALA A 135 7.58 12.49 8.12
N LEU A 136 7.28 11.51 7.26
CA LEU A 136 7.92 11.36 5.95
C LEU A 136 7.48 12.46 4.96
N LEU A 137 6.20 12.82 4.95
CA LEU A 137 5.64 13.83 4.05
C LEU A 137 6.18 15.24 4.29
N GLN A 138 6.58 15.55 5.53
CA GLN A 138 7.25 16.81 5.85
C GLN A 138 8.60 16.96 5.11
N ARG A 139 9.25 15.84 4.79
CA ARG A 139 10.56 15.83 4.11
C ARG A 139 10.41 15.75 2.59
N SER A 140 9.46 14.95 2.11
CA SER A 140 9.23 14.76 0.69
C SER A 140 7.78 14.36 0.44
N PRO A 141 7.05 15.01 -0.50
CA PRO A 141 5.70 14.60 -0.85
C PRO A 141 5.72 13.21 -1.50
N MET A 142 4.83 12.30 -1.06
CA MET A 142 4.77 10.91 -1.52
C MET A 142 3.37 10.53 -2.01
N PRO A 143 2.91 11.09 -3.15
CA PRO A 143 1.50 11.02 -3.56
C PRO A 143 0.97 9.60 -3.75
N GLU A 144 1.78 8.68 -4.28
CA GLU A 144 1.37 7.28 -4.41
C GLU A 144 1.22 6.59 -3.06
N VAL A 145 2.06 6.93 -2.07
CA VAL A 145 1.98 6.37 -0.73
C VAL A 145 0.74 6.93 -0.03
N GLU A 146 0.50 8.24 -0.12
CA GLU A 146 -0.73 8.87 0.38
C GLU A 146 -2.00 8.27 -0.23
N ASN A 147 -2.00 8.02 -1.54
CA ASN A 147 -3.11 7.39 -2.25
C ASN A 147 -3.34 5.94 -1.78
N VAL A 148 -2.27 5.16 -1.55
CA VAL A 148 -2.36 3.83 -0.94
C VAL A 148 -3.04 3.92 0.43
N TYR A 149 -2.59 4.83 1.31
CA TYR A 149 -3.20 5.01 2.63
C TYR A 149 -4.66 5.44 2.56
N THR A 150 -5.01 6.32 1.61
CA THR A 150 -6.40 6.77 1.39
C THR A 150 -7.28 5.62 0.92
N ARG A 151 -6.79 4.80 -0.01
CA ARG A 151 -7.51 3.64 -0.53
C ARG A 151 -7.72 2.55 0.51
N ILE A 152 -6.69 2.25 1.31
CA ILE A 152 -6.78 1.27 2.41
C ILE A 152 -7.77 1.77 3.46
N GLU A 153 -7.75 3.06 3.82
CA GLU A 153 -8.69 3.62 4.80
C GLU A 153 -10.15 3.54 4.33
N ARG A 154 -10.41 3.78 3.04
CA ARG A 154 -11.76 3.62 2.45
C ARG A 154 -12.25 2.18 2.39
N ALA A 155 -11.32 1.23 2.42
CA ALA A 155 -11.63 -0.20 2.43
C ALA A 155 -11.80 -0.75 3.85
N LEU A 156 -11.67 0.07 4.90
CA LEU A 156 -11.94 -0.37 6.26
C LEU A 156 -13.45 -0.55 6.49
N PRO A 157 -13.86 -1.54 7.32
CA PRO A 157 -13.00 -2.39 8.15
C PRO A 157 -12.45 -3.64 7.45
N GLU A 158 -12.75 -3.84 6.17
CA GLU A 158 -12.25 -4.95 5.40
C GLU A 158 -10.73 -4.89 5.24
N LYS A 159 -10.12 -6.07 5.10
CA LYS A 159 -8.70 -6.16 4.83
C LYS A 159 -8.41 -5.79 3.37
N SER A 160 -7.37 -4.99 3.19
CA SER A 160 -6.78 -4.71 1.88
C SER A 160 -5.53 -5.54 1.66
N LEU A 161 -5.29 -5.96 0.41
CA LEU A 161 -4.01 -6.50 -0.02
C LEU A 161 -3.22 -5.40 -0.73
N LEU A 162 -2.01 -5.10 -0.26
CA LEU A 162 -1.08 -4.21 -0.92
C LEU A 162 0.16 -4.99 -1.31
N VAL A 163 0.51 -4.95 -2.59
CA VAL A 163 1.77 -5.47 -3.12
C VAL A 163 2.63 -4.29 -3.55
N ILE A 164 3.88 -4.25 -3.08
CA ILE A 164 4.86 -3.23 -3.44
C ILE A 164 5.98 -3.93 -4.22
N ASP A 165 6.15 -3.58 -5.50
CA ASP A 165 7.21 -4.10 -6.37
C ASP A 165 8.03 -2.95 -7.00
N SER A 166 9.19 -2.58 -6.48
CA SER A 166 9.91 -3.13 -5.31
C SER A 166 10.09 -2.11 -4.20
N LEU A 167 10.33 -2.59 -2.97
CA LEU A 167 10.59 -1.74 -1.81
C LEU A 167 11.79 -0.82 -2.05
N GLU A 168 12.87 -1.36 -2.63
CA GLU A 168 14.08 -0.61 -2.96
C GLU A 168 13.81 0.52 -3.94
N GLY A 169 12.92 0.29 -4.91
CA GLY A 169 12.53 1.34 -5.84
C GLY A 169 11.79 2.49 -5.16
N VAL A 170 10.92 2.18 -4.18
CA VAL A 170 10.19 3.21 -3.41
C VAL A 170 11.16 3.96 -2.51
N THR A 171 12.05 3.26 -1.80
CA THR A 171 13.01 3.91 -0.89
C THR A 171 14.01 4.76 -1.65
N HIS A 172 14.54 4.28 -2.78
CA HIS A 172 15.44 5.05 -3.65
C HIS A 172 14.76 6.31 -4.20
N LYS A 173 13.51 6.19 -4.69
CA LYS A 173 12.74 7.33 -5.21
C LYS A 173 12.61 8.47 -4.19
N TYR A 174 12.51 8.12 -2.90
CA TYR A 174 12.28 9.09 -1.82
C TYR A 174 13.49 9.36 -0.94
N GLY A 175 14.68 8.84 -1.28
CA GLY A 175 15.88 9.01 -0.48
C GLY A 175 15.72 8.48 0.95
N LEU A 176 14.96 7.40 1.13
CA LEU A 176 14.77 6.75 2.43
C LEU A 176 15.92 5.77 2.66
N GLU A 177 16.69 6.00 3.73
CA GLU A 177 17.67 5.02 4.20
C GLU A 177 16.95 3.85 4.86
N MET A 178 17.38 2.61 4.55
CA MET A 178 16.88 1.36 5.13
C MET A 178 17.87 0.79 6.13
#